data_AF-A0A2D9LD33-F1
#
_entry.id   AF-A0A2D9LD33-F1
#
_cell.length_a   1.000
_cell.length_b   1.000
_cell.length_c   1.000
_cell.angle_alpha   90.00
_cell.angle_beta   90.00
_cell.angle_gamma   90.00
#
_symmetry.space_group_name_H-M   'P 1'
#
loop_
_entity.id
_entity.type
_entity.pdbx_description
1 polymer ?
#
loop_
_entity_poly.entity_id
_entity_poly.type
_entity_poly.pdbx_seq_one_letter_code
_entity_poly.pdbx_strand_id
1 'polypeptide(L)'
;MHIRLANPRGFCAGVDRAIEIVNRALDVFGAPIYVRHEVVHNKFVVDNLRNRGAIFVDELDEVPDDKLVIFSAHGVSQAVQNEAARRGLKVFDATCPLVTKVHMEVMRYSRDGRECILIGHHGHPEVEGTMGQYDHSNGGDIYLVEDEADVQKLKVKDPSRLSFVTQTTLSMDDTARVIDALRAKFPEIEGPRKDDICYATQNRQDAVKQLAGDCDLMLVVGSP
;
A
#
# COMPACT_ATOMS: atom_id res chain seq x y z
N MET A 1 -22.61 -28.68 13.39
CA MET A 1 -21.92 -27.48 12.88
C MET A 1 -20.43 -27.70 13.02
N HIS A 2 -19.70 -27.83 11.90
CA HIS A 2 -18.25 -27.92 11.91
C HIS A 2 -17.65 -26.55 11.62
N ILE A 3 -16.79 -26.06 12.51
CA ILE A 3 -16.08 -24.78 12.32
C ILE A 3 -14.70 -25.10 11.78
N ARG A 4 -14.32 -24.47 10.67
CA ARG A 4 -12.99 -24.55 10.08
C ARG A 4 -12.34 -23.17 10.06
N LEU A 5 -11.02 -23.13 10.20
CA LEU A 5 -10.24 -21.90 10.24
C LEU A 5 -9.17 -21.93 9.14
N ALA A 6 -9.16 -20.91 8.29
CA ALA A 6 -8.11 -20.76 7.28
C ALA A 6 -6.73 -20.62 7.94
N ASN A 7 -5.68 -21.13 7.30
CA ASN A 7 -4.31 -20.92 7.75
C ASN A 7 -3.40 -20.74 6.52
N PRO A 8 -2.72 -19.59 6.36
CA PRO A 8 -2.67 -18.45 7.29
C PRO A 8 -3.96 -17.59 7.33
N ARG A 9 -4.13 -16.85 8.43
CA ARG A 9 -5.18 -15.83 8.65
C ARG A 9 -4.67 -14.76 9.63
N GLY A 10 -5.32 -13.59 9.69
CA GLY A 10 -5.01 -12.55 10.68
C GLY A 10 -3.81 -11.66 10.29
N PHE A 11 -2.98 -11.26 11.26
CA PHE A 11 -1.90 -10.29 11.08
C PHE A 11 -0.73 -10.80 10.21
N CYS A 12 -0.13 -9.87 9.46
CA CYS A 12 1.11 -10.10 8.72
C CYS A 12 2.26 -9.31 9.35
N ALA A 13 3.50 -9.60 8.94
CA ALA A 13 4.68 -8.96 9.52
C ALA A 13 4.66 -7.42 9.40
N GLY A 14 4.09 -6.86 8.32
CA GLY A 14 3.97 -5.41 8.14
C GLY A 14 2.99 -4.78 9.14
N VAL A 15 1.84 -5.42 9.36
CA VAL A 15 0.82 -5.00 10.32
C VAL A 15 1.36 -5.07 11.75
N ASP A 16 1.97 -6.20 12.14
CA ASP A 16 2.55 -6.37 13.48
C ASP A 16 3.60 -5.30 13.76
N ARG A 17 4.50 -5.05 12.80
CA ARG A 17 5.52 -4.01 12.91
C ARG A 17 4.89 -2.63 13.11
N ALA A 18 3.89 -2.28 12.31
CA ALA A 18 3.31 -0.94 12.33
C ALA A 18 2.56 -0.64 13.63
N ILE A 19 1.77 -1.61 14.12
CA ILE A 19 1.10 -1.52 15.43
C ILE A 19 2.14 -1.37 16.54
N GLU A 20 3.20 -2.17 16.50
CA GLU A 20 4.25 -2.13 17.52
C GLU A 20 5.04 -0.82 17.53
N ILE A 21 5.25 -0.19 16.36
CA ILE A 21 5.87 1.14 16.29
C ILE A 21 5.03 2.17 17.04
N VAL A 22 3.71 2.19 16.85
CA VAL A 22 2.82 3.12 17.56
C VAL A 22 2.80 2.83 19.06
N ASN A 23 2.66 1.56 19.45
CA ASN A 23 2.68 1.14 20.85
C ASN A 23 3.98 1.59 21.55
N ARG A 24 5.14 1.29 20.96
CA ARG A 24 6.43 1.67 21.54
C ARG A 24 6.65 3.17 21.56
N ALA A 25 6.15 3.90 20.56
CA ALA A 25 6.20 5.36 20.60
C ALA A 25 5.39 5.91 21.77
N LEU A 26 4.18 5.39 22.02
CA LEU A 26 3.37 5.75 23.18
C LEU A 26 4.06 5.39 24.51
N ASP A 27 4.70 4.22 24.59
CA ASP A 27 5.39 3.78 25.82
C ASP A 27 6.65 4.59 26.14
N VAL A 28 7.38 5.03 25.10
CA VAL A 28 8.66 5.75 25.27
C VAL A 28 8.46 7.26 25.39
N PHE A 29 7.55 7.84 24.60
CA PHE A 29 7.39 9.30 24.50
C PHE A 29 6.12 9.81 25.20
N GLY A 30 5.20 8.93 25.57
CA GLY A 30 3.89 9.30 26.12
C GLY A 30 2.92 9.84 25.07
N ALA A 31 1.68 10.07 25.49
CA ALA A 31 0.65 10.68 24.65
C ALA A 31 0.80 12.22 24.59
N PRO A 32 0.38 12.88 23.49
CA PRO A 32 -0.17 12.29 22.27
C PRO A 32 0.90 11.88 21.26
N ILE A 33 0.61 10.81 20.50
CA ILE A 33 1.38 10.42 19.30
C ILE A 33 0.48 10.58 18.07
N TYR A 34 0.94 11.34 17.09
CA TYR A 34 0.17 11.55 15.85
C TYR A 34 0.49 10.45 14.86
N VAL A 35 -0.53 9.95 14.16
CA VAL A 35 -0.40 8.96 13.10
C VAL A 35 -1.11 9.50 11.86
N ARG A 36 -0.41 9.62 10.75
CA ARG A 36 -1.00 10.05 9.48
C ARG A 36 -1.73 8.87 8.83
N HIS A 37 -3.04 9.03 8.65
CA HIS A 37 -4.03 7.99 8.37
C HIS A 37 -4.08 6.91 9.45
N GLU A 38 -5.10 6.03 9.37
CA GLU A 38 -5.13 4.82 10.20
C GLU A 38 -3.86 3.97 9.96
N VAL A 39 -3.20 3.55 11.05
CA VAL A 39 -1.94 2.80 10.97
C VAL A 39 -2.10 1.51 10.15
N VAL A 40 -3.29 0.90 10.26
CA VAL A 40 -3.80 -0.24 9.49
C VAL A 40 -5.33 -0.09 9.40
N HIS A 41 -5.96 -0.61 8.34
CA HIS A 41 -7.43 -0.58 8.17
C HIS A 41 -8.12 -1.62 9.08
N ASN A 42 -8.13 -1.38 10.39
CA ASN A 42 -8.85 -2.19 11.35
C ASN A 42 -9.38 -1.34 12.52
N LYS A 43 -10.70 -1.14 12.56
CA LYS A 43 -11.37 -0.31 13.55
C LYS A 43 -11.02 -0.69 15.00
N PHE A 44 -10.94 -1.98 15.32
CA PHE A 44 -10.63 -2.42 16.68
C PHE A 44 -9.20 -2.05 17.09
N VAL A 45 -8.23 -2.23 16.20
CA VAL A 45 -6.83 -1.82 16.42
C VAL A 45 -6.74 -0.31 16.59
N VAL A 46 -7.36 0.46 15.69
CA VAL A 46 -7.31 1.91 15.71
C VAL A 46 -7.97 2.49 16.97
N ASP A 47 -9.15 1.98 17.36
CA ASP A 47 -9.84 2.40 18.57
C ASP A 47 -9.01 2.07 19.83
N ASN A 48 -8.31 0.93 19.86
CA ASN A 48 -7.41 0.58 20.96
C ASN A 48 -6.25 1.57 21.08
N LEU A 49 -5.61 1.92 19.96
CA LEU A 49 -4.52 2.91 19.92
C LEU A 49 -5.01 4.31 20.30
N ARG A 50 -6.21 4.73 19.86
CA ARG A 50 -6.84 5.99 20.28
C ARG A 50 -7.02 6.04 21.80
N ASN A 51 -7.53 4.96 22.39
CA ASN A 51 -7.72 4.87 23.85
C ASN A 51 -6.39 4.95 24.63
N ARG A 52 -5.27 4.61 24.00
CA ARG A 52 -3.92 4.77 24.57
C ARG A 52 -3.31 6.16 24.34
N GLY A 53 -3.94 7.02 23.54
CA GLY A 53 -3.47 8.38 23.27
C GLY A 53 -2.86 8.61 21.88
N ALA A 54 -3.05 7.68 20.93
CA ALA A 54 -2.77 7.97 19.52
C ALA A 54 -3.84 8.90 18.92
N ILE A 55 -3.43 9.89 18.14
CA ILE A 55 -4.30 10.80 17.39
C ILE A 55 -4.08 10.52 15.91
N PHE A 56 -5.13 10.08 15.23
CA PHE A 56 -5.10 9.81 13.79
C PHE A 56 -5.56 11.08 13.06
N VAL A 57 -4.77 11.52 12.10
CA VAL A 57 -5.01 12.72 11.28
C VAL A 57 -4.98 12.35 9.80
N ASP A 58 -5.63 13.14 8.96
CA ASP A 58 -5.61 12.92 7.52
C ASP A 58 -4.38 13.60 6.92
N GLU A 59 -4.11 14.84 7.33
CA GLU A 59 -3.03 15.66 6.82
C GLU A 59 -2.02 16.08 7.89
N LEU A 60 -0.83 16.48 7.42
CA LEU A 60 0.24 16.84 8.35
C LEU A 60 -0.03 18.16 9.05
N ASP A 61 -0.70 19.12 8.43
CA ASP A 61 -1.00 20.45 9.02
C ASP A 61 -1.86 20.37 10.31
N GLU A 62 -2.55 19.26 10.53
CA GLU A 62 -3.24 18.92 11.78
C GLU A 62 -2.29 18.52 12.93
N VAL A 63 -1.02 18.19 12.63
CA VAL A 63 0.01 17.81 13.60
C VAL A 63 0.75 19.07 14.08
N PRO A 64 0.90 19.34 15.39
CA PRO A 64 1.75 20.44 15.86
C PRO A 64 3.25 20.18 15.60
N ASP A 65 4.02 21.23 15.31
CA ASP A 65 5.44 21.14 14.90
C ASP A 65 6.37 20.47 15.93
N ASP A 66 6.02 20.51 17.22
CA ASP A 66 6.80 19.91 18.31
C ASP A 66 6.47 18.43 18.56
N LYS A 67 5.54 17.84 17.80
CA LYS A 67 5.03 16.49 18.02
C LYS A 67 5.67 15.45 17.11
N LEU A 68 5.58 14.21 17.58
CA LEU A 68 5.99 13.04 16.84
C LEU A 68 4.86 12.60 15.90
N VAL A 69 5.21 12.32 14.66
CA VAL A 69 4.29 11.76 13.66
C VAL A 69 4.76 10.38 13.19
N ILE A 70 3.81 9.48 12.99
CA ILE A 70 4.04 8.14 12.44
C ILE A 70 3.32 8.04 11.10
N PHE A 71 4.03 7.64 10.04
CA PHE A 71 3.39 7.29 8.77
C PHE A 71 2.82 5.87 8.84
N SER A 72 1.60 5.66 8.33
CA SER A 72 0.93 4.36 8.36
C SER A 72 1.67 3.26 7.59
N ALA A 73 1.22 2.01 7.75
CA ALA A 73 1.80 0.86 7.05
C ALA A 73 1.67 0.94 5.51
N HIS A 74 0.73 1.74 5.02
CA HIS A 74 0.40 1.88 3.59
C HIS A 74 1.39 2.76 2.82
N GLY A 75 2.29 3.47 3.50
CA GLY A 75 3.20 4.41 2.85
C GLY A 75 2.61 5.79 2.60
N VAL A 76 3.50 6.72 2.24
CA VAL A 76 3.17 8.12 1.92
C VAL A 76 3.97 8.60 0.72
N SER A 77 3.45 9.61 0.02
CA SER A 77 4.09 10.24 -1.14
C SER A 77 5.37 11.00 -0.77
N GLN A 78 6.21 11.29 -1.78
CA GLN A 78 7.40 12.13 -1.59
C GLN A 78 7.01 13.54 -1.13
N ALA A 79 5.85 14.06 -1.54
CA ALA A 79 5.34 15.36 -1.11
C ALA A 79 5.10 15.41 0.41
N VAL A 80 4.46 14.38 0.97
CA VAL A 80 4.22 14.26 2.42
C VAL A 80 5.54 14.13 3.19
N GLN A 81 6.49 13.34 2.67
CA GLN A 81 7.83 13.23 3.29
C GLN A 81 8.56 14.58 3.30
N ASN A 82 8.52 15.31 2.18
CA ASN A 82 9.16 16.61 2.04
C ASN A 82 8.50 17.67 2.94
N GLU A 83 7.18 17.61 3.11
CA GLU A 83 6.47 18.49 4.04
C GLU A 83 6.88 18.24 5.49
N ALA A 84 6.90 16.97 5.93
CA ALA A 84 7.34 16.62 7.28
C ALA A 84 8.78 17.10 7.55
N ALA A 85 9.69 16.92 6.57
CA ALA A 85 11.07 17.39 6.65
C ALA A 85 11.15 18.93 6.71
N ARG A 86 10.41 19.63 5.84
CA ARG A 86 10.35 21.11 5.82
C ARG A 86 9.87 21.68 7.15
N ARG A 87 8.94 21.00 7.80
CA ARG A 87 8.39 21.38 9.11
C ARG A 87 9.26 20.95 10.29
N GLY A 88 10.31 20.16 10.05
CA GLY A 88 11.18 19.64 11.10
C GLY A 88 10.49 18.65 12.05
N LEU A 89 9.42 17.99 11.59
CA LEU A 89 8.70 17.00 12.38
C LEU A 89 9.59 15.80 12.70
N LYS A 90 9.42 15.24 13.90
CA LYS A 90 10.04 13.96 14.27
C LYS A 90 9.18 12.83 13.70
N VAL A 91 9.72 12.10 12.73
CA VAL A 91 8.99 11.06 12.00
C VAL A 91 9.47 9.67 12.37
N PHE A 92 8.54 8.75 12.65
CA PHE A 92 8.80 7.32 12.50
C PHE A 92 8.01 6.77 11.30
N ASP A 93 8.69 6.04 10.44
CA ASP A 93 8.07 5.45 9.26
C ASP A 93 7.66 3.99 9.52
N ALA A 94 6.35 3.78 9.66
CA ALA A 94 5.77 2.46 9.84
C ALA A 94 5.42 1.76 8.53
N THR A 95 5.73 2.36 7.37
CA THR A 95 5.52 1.76 6.04
C THR A 95 6.00 0.32 5.99
N CYS A 96 5.17 -0.57 5.47
CA CYS A 96 5.53 -1.96 5.28
C CYS A 96 6.73 -2.06 4.33
N PRO A 97 7.80 -2.81 4.66
CA PRO A 97 8.96 -2.94 3.76
C PRO A 97 8.62 -3.45 2.35
N LEU A 98 7.51 -4.19 2.20
CA LEU A 98 7.05 -4.65 0.89
C LEU A 98 6.38 -3.52 0.07
N VAL A 99 5.76 -2.54 0.73
CA VAL A 99 5.30 -1.30 0.07
C VAL A 99 6.51 -0.43 -0.30
N THR A 100 7.49 -0.30 0.61
CA THR A 100 8.75 0.42 0.31
C THR A 100 9.46 -0.16 -0.91
N LYS A 101 9.44 -1.49 -1.11
CA LYS A 101 9.99 -2.13 -2.33
C LYS A 101 9.34 -1.56 -3.59
N VAL A 102 8.00 -1.48 -3.64
CA VAL A 102 7.26 -0.91 -4.77
C VAL A 102 7.61 0.57 -4.96
N HIS A 103 7.68 1.35 -3.88
CA HIS A 103 8.09 2.75 -3.94
C HIS A 103 9.48 2.91 -4.58
N MET A 104 10.44 2.04 -4.23
CA MET A 104 11.79 2.07 -4.80
C MET A 104 11.82 1.73 -6.29
N GLU A 105 10.94 0.86 -6.76
CA GLU A 105 10.80 0.55 -8.19
C GLU A 105 10.22 1.74 -8.96
N VAL A 106 9.16 2.37 -8.44
CA VAL A 106 8.57 3.59 -9.03
C VAL A 106 9.58 4.73 -9.08
N MET A 107 10.31 5.00 -7.98
CA MET A 107 11.37 6.02 -7.97
C MET A 107 12.47 5.73 -8.99
N ARG A 108 12.80 4.45 -9.21
CA ARG A 108 13.79 4.07 -10.22
C ARG A 108 13.27 4.36 -11.63
N TYR A 109 12.04 3.96 -11.96
CA TYR A 109 11.45 4.23 -13.27
C TYR A 109 11.35 5.73 -13.53
N SER A 110 10.93 6.51 -12.54
CA SER A 110 10.92 7.97 -12.59
C SER A 110 12.32 8.56 -12.88
N ARG A 111 13.36 8.12 -12.17
CA ARG A 111 14.75 8.59 -12.43
C ARG A 111 15.24 8.26 -13.84
N ASP A 112 14.81 7.13 -14.38
CA ASP A 112 15.15 6.72 -15.74
C ASP A 112 14.29 7.43 -16.81
N GLY A 113 13.33 8.27 -16.42
CA GLY A 113 12.36 8.90 -17.32
C GLY A 113 11.47 7.88 -18.03
N ARG A 114 11.27 6.71 -17.41
CA ARG A 114 10.52 5.57 -17.94
C ARG A 114 9.09 5.61 -17.42
N GLU A 115 8.12 5.48 -18.32
CA GLU A 115 6.71 5.48 -17.92
C GLU A 115 6.36 4.27 -17.05
N CYS A 116 5.48 4.47 -16.07
CA CYS A 116 5.07 3.44 -15.12
C CYS A 116 3.54 3.30 -15.11
N ILE A 117 3.04 2.08 -15.02
CA ILE A 117 1.62 1.78 -14.79
C ILE A 117 1.49 1.13 -13.43
N LEU A 118 0.76 1.77 -12.51
CA LEU A 118 0.33 1.15 -11.27
C LEU A 118 -1.01 0.45 -11.48
N ILE A 119 -1.06 -0.85 -11.19
CA ILE A 119 -2.31 -1.59 -11.03
C ILE A 119 -2.75 -1.45 -9.58
N GLY A 120 -3.90 -0.85 -9.31
CA GLY A 120 -4.37 -0.60 -7.94
C GLY A 120 -5.71 0.11 -7.91
N HIS A 121 -6.28 0.28 -6.72
CA HIS A 121 -7.58 0.94 -6.54
C HIS A 121 -7.43 2.44 -6.30
N HIS A 122 -8.13 3.26 -7.08
CA HIS A 122 -8.12 4.71 -6.91
C HIS A 122 -8.57 5.12 -5.51
N GLY A 123 -7.88 6.09 -4.91
CA GLY A 123 -8.18 6.60 -3.57
C GLY A 123 -7.67 5.71 -2.42
N HIS A 124 -7.06 4.56 -2.69
CA HIS A 124 -6.43 3.77 -1.63
C HIS A 124 -5.13 4.44 -1.15
N PRO A 125 -4.86 4.58 0.17
CA PRO A 125 -3.66 5.27 0.66
C PRO A 125 -2.33 4.74 0.11
N GLU A 126 -2.23 3.42 -0.10
CA GLU A 126 -1.05 2.79 -0.72
C GLU A 126 -0.87 3.21 -2.18
N VAL A 127 -1.97 3.39 -2.91
CA VAL A 127 -1.94 3.84 -4.31
C VAL A 127 -1.51 5.30 -4.36
N GLU A 128 -2.09 6.18 -3.54
CA GLU A 128 -1.67 7.58 -3.45
C GLU A 128 -0.19 7.72 -3.04
N GLY A 129 0.24 6.91 -2.07
CA GLY A 129 1.63 6.83 -1.64
C GLY A 129 2.57 6.42 -2.77
N THR A 130 2.21 5.37 -3.51
CA THR A 130 3.01 4.80 -4.60
C THR A 130 3.04 5.71 -5.83
N MET A 131 1.90 6.25 -6.25
CA MET A 131 1.81 7.23 -7.35
C MET A 131 2.65 8.46 -7.04
N GLY A 132 2.58 8.94 -5.80
CA GLY A 132 3.33 10.09 -5.33
C GLY A 132 4.84 9.87 -5.11
N GLN A 133 5.38 8.70 -5.48
CA GLN A 133 6.83 8.48 -5.59
C GLN A 133 7.39 8.88 -6.95
N TYR A 134 6.54 9.02 -7.97
CA TYR A 134 6.99 9.32 -9.32
C TYR A 134 7.31 10.82 -9.44
N ASP A 135 8.58 11.15 -9.71
CA ASP A 135 9.00 12.50 -10.06
C ASP A 135 9.00 12.66 -11.60
N HIS A 136 8.26 13.67 -12.07
CA HIS A 136 8.13 13.97 -13.50
C HIS A 136 9.29 14.79 -14.07
N SER A 137 10.26 15.21 -13.25
CA SER A 137 11.39 16.06 -13.64
C SER A 137 12.31 15.45 -14.71
N ASN A 138 12.40 14.12 -14.76
CA ASN A 138 13.21 13.37 -15.74
C ASN A 138 12.42 12.94 -16.99
N GLY A 139 11.18 13.41 -17.12
CA GLY A 139 10.25 12.94 -18.14
C GLY A 139 9.52 11.64 -17.76
N GLY A 140 8.80 11.07 -18.73
CA GLY A 140 7.89 9.96 -18.48
C GLY A 140 6.61 10.39 -17.76
N ASP A 141 5.92 9.41 -17.18
CA ASP A 141 4.66 9.60 -16.46
C ASP A 141 4.32 8.35 -15.64
N ILE A 142 3.37 8.49 -14.71
CA ILE A 142 2.77 7.35 -14.03
C ILE A 142 1.27 7.33 -14.24
N TYR A 143 0.73 6.14 -14.53
CA TYR A 143 -0.68 5.91 -14.83
C TYR A 143 -1.28 4.93 -13.83
N LEU A 144 -2.55 5.13 -13.48
CA LEU A 144 -3.31 4.17 -12.67
C LEU A 144 -4.29 3.41 -13.58
N VAL A 145 -4.37 2.10 -13.39
CA VAL A 145 -5.42 1.25 -13.98
C VAL A 145 -5.99 0.33 -12.91
N GLU A 146 -7.31 0.14 -12.90
CA GLU A 146 -7.97 -0.78 -11.97
C GLU A 146 -8.33 -2.11 -12.64
N ASP A 147 -8.66 -2.07 -13.94
CA ASP A 147 -9.19 -3.20 -14.69
C ASP A 147 -8.74 -3.23 -16.17
N GLU A 148 -9.18 -4.25 -16.91
CA GLU A 148 -8.87 -4.42 -18.34
C GLU A 148 -9.47 -3.31 -19.21
N ALA A 149 -10.57 -2.67 -18.80
CA ALA A 149 -11.20 -1.58 -19.55
C ALA A 149 -10.38 -0.29 -19.45
N ASP A 150 -9.75 -0.03 -18.30
CA ASP A 150 -8.78 1.05 -18.14
C ASP A 150 -7.55 0.81 -18.99
N VAL A 151 -7.03 -0.43 -18.99
CA VAL A 151 -5.92 -0.82 -19.88
C VAL A 151 -6.27 -0.53 -21.34
N GLN A 152 -7.48 -0.84 -21.79
CA GLN A 152 -7.91 -0.56 -23.17
C GLN A 152 -7.93 0.94 -23.49
N LYS A 153 -8.33 1.80 -22.56
CA LYS A 153 -8.38 3.27 -22.74
C LYS A 153 -7.02 3.94 -22.59
N LEU A 154 -6.07 3.28 -21.92
CA LEU A 154 -4.78 3.86 -21.55
C LEU A 154 -3.99 4.33 -22.78
N LYS A 155 -3.43 5.55 -22.69
CA LYS A 155 -2.52 6.11 -23.69
C LYS A 155 -1.22 6.47 -22.98
N VAL A 156 -0.12 5.90 -23.46
CA VAL A 156 1.24 6.16 -22.98
C VAL A 156 2.02 6.91 -24.07
N LYS A 157 3.10 7.60 -23.72
CA LYS A 157 3.91 8.41 -24.64
C LYS A 157 4.88 7.55 -25.45
N ASP A 158 5.51 6.57 -24.80
CA ASP A 158 6.50 5.66 -25.37
C ASP A 158 6.28 4.21 -24.87
N PRO A 159 5.52 3.40 -25.62
CA PRO A 159 5.29 1.99 -25.29
C PRO A 159 6.54 1.12 -25.16
N SER A 160 7.68 1.53 -25.74
CA SER A 160 8.94 0.79 -25.67
C SER A 160 9.71 1.01 -24.35
N ARG A 161 9.32 2.03 -23.60
CA ARG A 161 9.93 2.41 -22.31
C ARG A 161 8.87 2.47 -21.23
N LEU A 162 8.19 1.35 -21.04
CA LEU A 162 7.06 1.21 -20.12
C LEU A 162 7.32 0.10 -19.10
N SER A 163 6.99 0.36 -17.84
CA SER A 163 6.98 -0.64 -16.76
C SER A 163 5.62 -0.67 -16.07
N PHE A 164 5.33 -1.73 -15.33
CA PHE A 164 4.21 -1.75 -14.38
C PHE A 164 4.64 -2.24 -13.00
N VAL A 165 3.87 -1.82 -12.00
CA VAL A 165 3.90 -2.28 -10.60
C VAL A 165 2.48 -2.53 -10.12
N THR A 166 2.31 -3.21 -8.98
CA THR A 166 0.97 -3.44 -8.41
C THR A 166 0.88 -3.00 -6.95
N GLN A 167 -0.33 -2.62 -6.53
CA GLN A 167 -0.69 -2.59 -5.12
C GLN A 167 -0.53 -3.99 -4.49
N THR A 168 -0.06 -4.04 -3.24
CA THR A 168 0.37 -5.28 -2.56
C THR A 168 -0.78 -6.17 -2.07
N THR A 169 -2.01 -5.65 -2.10
CA THR A 169 -3.22 -6.22 -1.47
C THR A 169 -4.29 -6.65 -2.47
N LEU A 170 -3.98 -6.64 -3.77
CA LEU A 170 -4.94 -6.96 -4.83
C LEU A 170 -5.29 -8.46 -4.90
N SER A 171 -6.42 -8.74 -5.55
CA SER A 171 -6.81 -10.08 -6.00
C SER A 171 -5.76 -10.63 -6.97
N MET A 172 -5.22 -11.81 -6.69
CA MET A 172 -4.26 -12.49 -7.58
C MET A 172 -4.87 -12.75 -8.97
N ASP A 173 -6.13 -13.18 -9.00
CA ASP A 173 -6.80 -13.60 -10.24
C ASP A 173 -7.14 -12.40 -11.11
N ASP A 174 -7.69 -11.34 -10.52
CA ASP A 174 -8.05 -10.13 -11.28
C ASP A 174 -6.79 -9.40 -11.77
N THR A 175 -5.76 -9.30 -10.93
CA THR A 175 -4.48 -8.68 -11.32
C THR A 175 -3.82 -9.44 -12.47
N ALA A 176 -3.89 -10.77 -12.49
CA ALA A 176 -3.37 -11.56 -13.61
C ALA A 176 -4.05 -11.20 -14.94
N ARG A 177 -5.38 -10.99 -14.93
CA ARG A 177 -6.11 -10.55 -16.14
C ARG A 177 -5.68 -9.16 -16.60
N VAL A 178 -5.47 -8.22 -15.67
CA VAL A 178 -4.98 -6.87 -15.99
C VAL A 178 -3.56 -6.93 -16.56
N ILE A 179 -2.67 -7.73 -15.99
CA ILE A 179 -1.30 -7.93 -16.50
C ILE A 179 -1.33 -8.53 -17.91
N ASP A 180 -2.18 -9.53 -18.16
CA ASP A 180 -2.32 -10.13 -19.49
C ASP A 180 -2.84 -9.11 -20.51
N ALA A 181 -3.81 -8.27 -20.14
CA ALA A 181 -4.29 -7.18 -20.98
C ALA A 181 -3.17 -6.15 -21.27
N LEU A 182 -2.37 -5.80 -20.26
CA LEU A 182 -1.23 -4.89 -20.42
C LEU A 182 -0.19 -5.47 -21.38
N ARG A 183 0.18 -6.74 -21.24
CA ARG A 183 1.15 -7.40 -22.12
C ARG A 183 0.63 -7.57 -23.54
N ALA A 184 -0.67 -7.84 -23.71
CA ALA A 184 -1.29 -7.90 -25.02
C ALA A 184 -1.27 -6.55 -25.74
N LYS A 185 -1.49 -5.45 -25.00
CA LYS A 185 -1.51 -4.09 -25.54
C LYS A 185 -0.12 -3.47 -25.71
N PHE A 186 0.80 -3.75 -24.79
CA PHE A 186 2.15 -3.23 -24.73
C PHE A 186 3.15 -4.40 -24.63
N PRO A 187 3.52 -5.05 -25.75
CA PRO A 187 4.33 -6.27 -25.72
C PRO A 187 5.72 -6.13 -25.09
N GLU A 188 6.27 -4.91 -25.05
CA GLU A 188 7.59 -4.60 -24.48
C GLU A 188 7.52 -4.16 -23.00
N ILE A 189 6.33 -4.16 -22.38
CA ILE A 189 6.17 -3.73 -21.00
C ILE A 189 6.95 -4.62 -20.03
N GLU A 190 7.71 -4.00 -19.14
CA GLU A 190 8.48 -4.70 -18.10
C GLU A 190 7.70 -4.72 -16.78
N GLY A 191 7.62 -5.90 -16.15
CA GLY A 191 7.11 -6.05 -14.79
C GLY A 191 8.23 -6.10 -13.75
N PRO A 192 7.86 -6.16 -12.46
CA PRO A 192 8.83 -6.38 -11.40
C PRO A 192 9.48 -7.77 -11.54
N ARG A 193 10.68 -7.95 -11.00
CA ARG A 193 11.38 -9.27 -11.03
C ARG A 193 10.64 -10.37 -10.26
N LYS A 194 9.80 -9.97 -9.31
CA LYS A 194 8.87 -10.79 -8.52
C LYS A 194 7.63 -9.95 -8.30
N ASP A 195 6.45 -10.57 -8.33
CA ASP A 195 5.15 -9.92 -8.11
C ASP A 195 5.18 -8.99 -6.89
N ASP A 196 4.44 -7.88 -6.99
CA ASP A 196 4.31 -6.90 -5.90
C ASP A 196 3.20 -7.25 -4.92
N ILE A 197 2.23 -8.08 -5.33
CA ILE A 197 1.27 -8.69 -4.40
C ILE A 197 2.06 -9.47 -3.35
N CYS A 198 1.89 -9.07 -2.09
CA CYS A 198 2.74 -9.58 -1.04
C CYS A 198 2.38 -11.01 -0.66
N TYR A 199 3.35 -11.74 -0.11
CA TYR A 199 3.15 -13.13 0.37
C TYR A 199 1.95 -13.26 1.32
N ALA A 200 1.67 -12.23 2.12
CA ALA A 200 0.60 -12.27 3.10
C ALA A 200 -0.78 -12.25 2.43
N THR A 201 -0.91 -11.48 1.35
CA THR A 201 -2.10 -11.42 0.50
C THR A 201 -2.30 -12.74 -0.23
N GLN A 202 -1.27 -13.20 -0.96
CA GLN A 202 -1.32 -14.45 -1.71
C GLN A 202 -1.67 -15.65 -0.83
N ASN A 203 -0.93 -15.86 0.26
CA ASN A 203 -1.15 -17.02 1.12
C ASN A 203 -2.53 -17.02 1.78
N ARG A 204 -3.12 -15.84 2.05
CA ARG A 204 -4.49 -15.74 2.60
C ARG A 204 -5.54 -16.01 1.52
N GLN A 205 -5.33 -15.54 0.29
CA GLN A 205 -6.19 -15.87 -0.84
C GLN A 205 -6.17 -17.37 -1.14
N ASP A 206 -5.00 -18.01 -1.09
CA ASP A 206 -4.87 -19.45 -1.29
C ASP A 206 -5.57 -20.23 -0.17
N ALA A 207 -5.36 -19.84 1.10
CA ALA A 207 -5.99 -20.48 2.24
C ALA A 207 -7.52 -20.35 2.23
N VAL A 208 -8.05 -19.20 1.81
CA VAL A 208 -9.50 -18.99 1.72
C VAL A 208 -10.11 -19.73 0.53
N LYS A 209 -9.43 -19.79 -0.63
CA LYS A 209 -9.85 -20.58 -1.79
C LYS A 209 -9.93 -22.08 -1.44
N GLN A 210 -8.92 -22.60 -0.76
CA GLN A 210 -8.93 -23.99 -0.28
C GLN A 210 -10.08 -24.25 0.69
N LEU A 211 -10.34 -23.31 1.61
CA LEU A 211 -11.39 -23.45 2.61
C LEU A 211 -12.80 -23.35 2.00
N ALA A 212 -12.99 -22.56 0.94
CA ALA A 212 -14.29 -22.31 0.32
C ALA A 212 -14.94 -23.57 -0.23
N GLY A 213 -14.15 -24.52 -0.77
CA GLY A 213 -14.69 -25.76 -1.35
C GLY A 213 -15.40 -26.68 -0.34
N ASP A 214 -15.10 -26.50 0.95
CA ASP A 214 -15.59 -27.35 2.04
C ASP A 214 -16.53 -26.61 3.02
N CYS A 215 -16.97 -25.39 2.69
CA CYS A 215 -17.75 -24.53 3.59
C CYS A 215 -19.03 -23.98 2.92
N ASP A 216 -20.18 -24.15 3.58
CA ASP A 216 -21.45 -23.55 3.13
C ASP A 216 -21.54 -22.04 3.43
N LEU A 217 -20.79 -21.57 4.43
CA LEU A 217 -20.73 -20.18 4.87
C LEU A 217 -19.30 -19.80 5.21
N MET A 218 -18.88 -18.62 4.75
CA MET A 218 -17.57 -18.05 5.04
C MET A 218 -17.70 -16.70 5.72
N LEU A 219 -17.02 -16.54 6.85
CA LEU A 219 -16.97 -15.28 7.59
C LEU A 219 -15.53 -14.76 7.54
N VAL A 220 -15.34 -13.60 6.91
CA VAL A 220 -14.06 -12.88 6.87
C VAL A 220 -14.11 -11.76 7.88
N VAL A 221 -13.22 -11.80 8.87
CA VAL A 221 -13.11 -10.75 9.90
C VAL A 221 -12.14 -9.69 9.42
N GLY A 222 -12.65 -8.49 9.13
CA GLY A 222 -11.92 -7.32 8.68
C GLY A 222 -12.79 -6.06 8.76
N SER A 223 -12.19 -4.89 8.58
CA SER A 223 -12.96 -3.65 8.40
C SER A 223 -13.39 -3.49 6.94
N PRO A 224 -14.52 -2.80 6.67
CA PRO A 224 -14.92 -2.43 5.31
C PRO A 224 -13.89 -1.56 4.60
#